data_AF-I2NTC8-F1
#
_entry.id   AF-I2NTC8-F1
#
_cell.length_a   1.000
_cell.length_b   1.000
_cell.length_c   1.000
_cell.angle_alpha   90.00
_cell.angle_beta   90.00
_cell.angle_gamma   90.00
#
_symmetry.space_group_name_H-M   'P 1'
#
loop_
_entity.id
_entity.type
_entity.pdbx_description
1 polymer ?
#
loop_
_entity_poly.entity_id
_entity_poly.type
_entity_poly.pdbx_seq_one_letter_code
_entity_poly.pdbx_strand_id
1 'polypeptide(L)'
;MRSYKQRQTQVKNEIHNLLQRANIKLTSYLSDIFSKTGQALLKLFINGETINVESVIPCIQKRVKASPEELVEAMEEKLSLEDRFLLDQSLEEYQMYQELIEKLTDEIQHYIEKEFP
;
A
#
# COMPACT_ATOMS: atom_id res chain seq x y z
N MET A 1 11.28 -17.91 2.04
CA MET A 1 9.89 -17.42 1.98
C MET A 1 9.32 -17.03 3.35
N ARG A 2 9.39 -17.87 4.40
CA ARG A 2 8.85 -17.54 5.74
C ARG A 2 9.41 -16.25 6.34
N SER A 3 10.73 -16.04 6.22
CA SER A 3 11.41 -14.82 6.68
C SER A 3 10.91 -13.56 5.96
N TYR A 4 10.75 -13.60 4.64
CA TYR A 4 10.26 -12.45 3.86
C TYR A 4 8.81 -12.10 4.17
N LYS A 5 7.93 -13.11 4.31
CA LYS A 5 6.55 -12.88 4.74
C LYS A 5 6.48 -12.26 6.13
N GLN A 6 7.32 -12.71 7.07
CA GLN A 6 7.37 -12.13 8.41
C GLN A 6 7.81 -10.66 8.39
N ARG A 7 8.88 -10.32 7.64
CA ARG A 7 9.33 -8.94 7.50
C ARG A 7 8.29 -8.07 6.80
N GLN A 8 7.66 -8.57 5.74
CA GLN A 8 6.57 -7.87 5.06
C GLN A 8 5.43 -7.56 6.04
N THR A 9 5.04 -8.50 6.91
CA THR A 9 4.03 -8.26 7.94
C THR A 9 4.46 -7.18 8.94
N GLN A 10 5.74 -7.14 9.33
CA GLN A 10 6.26 -6.09 10.22
C GLN A 10 6.11 -4.71 9.57
N VAL A 11 6.57 -4.55 8.32
CA VAL A 11 6.45 -3.30 7.57
C VAL A 11 4.98 -2.90 7.35
N LYS A 12 4.08 -3.86 7.09
CA LYS A 12 2.63 -3.58 7.01
C LYS A 12 2.11 -2.96 8.31
N ASN A 13 2.53 -3.48 9.46
CA ASN A 13 2.11 -2.95 10.76
C ASN A 13 2.70 -1.56 11.01
N GLU A 14 3.94 -1.30 10.58
CA GLU A 14 4.54 0.03 10.64
C GLU A 14 3.74 1.06 9.83
N ILE A 15 3.35 0.72 8.59
CA ILE A 15 2.47 1.54 7.76
C ILE A 15 1.14 1.81 8.47
N HIS A 16 0.50 0.79 9.04
CA HIS A 16 -0.74 0.98 9.80
C HIS A 16 -0.58 1.92 10.99
N ASN A 17 0.52 1.79 11.75
CA ASN A 17 0.81 2.64 12.89
C ASN A 17 1.06 4.10 12.47
N LEU A 18 1.76 4.32 11.36
CA LEU A 18 2.00 5.66 10.80
C LEU A 18 0.69 6.32 10.37
N LEU A 19 -0.18 5.57 9.67
CA LEU A 19 -1.50 6.06 9.27
C LEU A 19 -2.36 6.43 10.49
N GLN A 20 -2.36 5.58 11.52
CA GLN A 20 -3.11 5.86 12.75
C GLN A 20 -2.56 7.09 13.49
N ARG A 21 -1.22 7.23 13.58
CA ARG A 21 -0.56 8.38 14.20
C ARG A 21 -0.92 9.69 13.51
N ALA A 22 -1.02 9.67 12.18
CA ALA A 22 -1.37 10.82 11.37
C ALA A 22 -2.89 11.02 11.19
N ASN A 23 -3.73 10.28 11.93
CA ASN A 23 -5.21 10.35 11.86
C ASN A 23 -5.79 10.06 10.46
N ILE A 24 -5.12 9.21 9.68
CA ILE A 24 -5.50 8.86 8.30
C ILE A 24 -6.45 7.68 8.32
N LYS A 25 -7.60 7.84 7.65
CA LYS A 25 -8.72 6.89 7.76
C LYS A 25 -8.86 5.95 6.57
N LEU A 26 -7.89 5.90 5.66
CA LEU A 26 -7.95 5.05 4.45
C LEU A 26 -8.25 3.58 4.75
N THR A 27 -7.79 3.05 5.89
CA THR A 27 -8.05 1.66 6.32
C THR A 27 -9.51 1.39 6.68
N SER A 28 -10.33 2.42 6.88
CA SER A 28 -11.78 2.32 7.10
C SER A 28 -12.58 2.24 5.80
N TYR A 29 -12.02 2.72 4.69
CA TYR A 29 -12.69 2.78 3.38
C TYR A 29 -12.17 1.73 2.40
N LEU A 30 -10.94 1.24 2.60
CA LEU A 30 -10.32 0.23 1.77
C LEU A 30 -10.28 -1.12 2.50
N SER A 31 -10.74 -2.18 1.82
CA SER A 31 -10.62 -3.55 2.33
C SER A 31 -9.17 -4.03 2.42
N ASP A 32 -8.29 -3.47 1.59
CA ASP A 32 -6.85 -3.73 1.61
C ASP A 32 -6.07 -2.49 1.17
N ILE A 33 -5.40 -1.84 2.12
CA ILE A 33 -4.54 -0.67 1.89
C ILE A 33 -3.28 -1.03 1.09
N PHE A 34 -2.91 -2.31 1.03
CA PHE A 34 -1.75 -2.79 0.26
C PHE A 34 -2.13 -3.27 -1.14
N SER A 35 -3.41 -3.14 -1.52
CA SER A 35 -3.85 -3.35 -2.90
C SER A 35 -3.23 -2.32 -3.85
N LYS A 36 -3.30 -2.56 -5.17
CA LYS A 36 -2.82 -1.58 -6.16
C LYS A 36 -3.44 -0.20 -5.99
N THR A 37 -4.75 -0.13 -5.71
CA THR A 37 -5.43 1.12 -5.37
C THR A 37 -4.82 1.73 -4.11
N GLY A 38 -4.74 0.96 -3.02
CA GLY A 38 -4.28 1.49 -1.74
C GLY A 38 -2.85 2.02 -1.80
N GLN A 39 -1.94 1.30 -2.47
CA GLN A 39 -0.58 1.76 -2.72
C GLN A 39 -0.52 3.02 -3.59
N ALA A 40 -1.39 3.14 -4.61
CA ALA A 40 -1.46 4.34 -5.44
C ALA A 40 -1.94 5.55 -4.64
N LEU A 41 -2.94 5.37 -3.78
CA LEU A 41 -3.43 6.43 -2.88
C LEU A 41 -2.38 6.82 -1.85
N LEU A 42 -1.65 5.86 -1.26
CA LEU A 42 -0.54 6.15 -0.35
C LEU A 42 0.55 6.98 -1.05
N LYS A 43 0.93 6.63 -2.29
CA LYS A 43 1.90 7.42 -3.08
C LYS A 43 1.42 8.82 -3.37
N LEU A 44 0.16 8.98 -3.79
CA LEU A 44 -0.45 10.29 -4.00
C LEU A 44 -0.35 11.14 -2.72
N PHE A 45 -0.61 10.53 -1.57
CA PHE A 45 -0.54 11.20 -0.27
C PHE A 45 0.87 11.60 0.15
N ILE A 46 1.82 10.69 -0.05
CA ILE A 46 3.25 10.89 0.23
C ILE A 46 3.81 12.02 -0.63
N ASN A 47 3.34 12.18 -1.87
CA ASN A 47 3.80 13.25 -2.76
C ASN A 47 3.26 14.63 -2.35
N GLY A 48 2.19 14.70 -1.55
CA GLY A 48 1.64 15.94 -0.99
C GLY A 48 1.14 16.92 -2.00
N GLU A 49 0.72 16.39 -3.13
CA GLU A 49 -0.20 17.11 -3.99
C GLU A 49 -1.49 17.36 -3.18
N THR A 50 -2.12 18.50 -3.42
CA THR A 50 -3.45 18.78 -2.85
C THR A 50 -4.39 17.66 -3.29
N ILE A 51 -4.80 16.81 -2.35
CA ILE A 51 -5.69 15.71 -2.66
C ILE A 51 -7.08 16.24 -2.92
N ASN A 52 -7.56 15.96 -4.12
CA ASN A 52 -8.91 16.23 -4.58
C ASN A 52 -9.44 15.04 -5.39
N VAL A 53 -10.71 15.09 -5.74
CA VAL A 53 -11.38 14.01 -6.47
C VAL A 53 -10.68 13.69 -7.79
N GLU A 54 -10.22 14.71 -8.52
CA GLU A 54 -9.53 14.56 -9.81
C GLU A 54 -8.20 13.83 -9.67
N SER A 55 -7.47 14.04 -8.57
CA SER A 55 -6.22 13.35 -8.26
C SER A 55 -6.43 11.90 -7.78
N VAL A 56 -7.58 11.61 -7.17
CA VAL A 56 -7.92 10.30 -6.58
C VAL A 56 -8.50 9.33 -7.61
N ILE A 57 -9.33 9.82 -8.54
CA ILE A 57 -9.98 8.98 -9.58
C ILE A 57 -8.98 8.09 -10.33
N PRO A 58 -7.80 8.59 -10.79
CA PRO A 58 -6.81 7.77 -11.47
C PRO A 58 -6.24 6.62 -10.63
N CYS A 59 -6.26 6.72 -9.30
CA CYS A 59 -5.79 5.69 -8.39
C CYS A 59 -6.81 4.55 -8.20
N ILE A 60 -8.09 4.81 -8.44
CA ILE A 60 -9.18 3.87 -8.17
C ILE A 60 -9.28 2.82 -9.27
N GLN A 61 -9.12 1.55 -8.88
CA GLN A 61 -9.48 0.41 -9.73
C GLN A 61 -10.94 0.00 -9.52
N LYS A 62 -11.55 -0.69 -10.50
CA LYS A 62 -13.00 -1.06 -10.58
C LYS A 62 -13.61 -1.78 -9.35
N ARG A 63 -12.83 -2.16 -8.34
CA ARG A 63 -13.26 -2.98 -7.19
C ARG A 63 -13.31 -2.23 -5.86
N VAL A 64 -13.09 -0.92 -5.85
CA VAL A 64 -13.18 -0.09 -4.63
C VAL A 64 -14.64 0.27 -4.38
N LYS A 65 -15.11 0.04 -3.15
CA LYS A 65 -16.49 0.37 -2.77
C LYS A 65 -16.67 1.84 -2.39
N ALA A 66 -15.63 2.44 -1.83
CA ALA A 66 -15.63 3.83 -1.43
C ALA A 66 -15.67 4.75 -2.65
N SER A 67 -16.41 5.85 -2.54
CA SER A 67 -16.44 6.89 -3.57
C SER A 67 -15.13 7.69 -3.57
N PRO A 68 -14.80 8.38 -4.68
CA PRO A 68 -13.66 9.29 -4.70
C PRO A 68 -13.70 10.35 -3.59
N GLU A 69 -14.87 10.87 -3.26
CA GLU A 69 -15.08 11.88 -2.21
C GLU A 69 -14.77 11.31 -0.82
N GLU A 70 -15.23 10.10 -0.52
CA GLU A 70 -14.92 9.40 0.74
C GLU A 70 -13.42 9.17 0.91
N LEU A 71 -12.71 8.89 -0.20
CA LEU A 71 -11.26 8.70 -0.17
C LEU A 71 -10.50 10.01 0.03
N VAL A 72 -10.98 11.12 -0.56
CA VAL A 72 -10.44 12.45 -0.28
C VAL A 72 -10.63 12.82 1.19
N GLU A 73 -11.84 12.59 1.74
CA GLU A 73 -12.13 12.83 3.16
C GLU A 73 -11.22 11.99 4.07
N ALA A 74 -10.96 10.74 3.71
CA ALA A 74 -10.06 9.86 4.46
C ALA A 74 -8.60 10.35 4.51
N MET A 75 -8.23 11.30 3.63
CA MET A 75 -6.89 11.84 3.43
C MET A 75 -6.83 13.37 3.69
N GLU A 76 -7.83 13.93 4.37
CA GLU A 76 -7.94 15.38 4.63
C GLU A 76 -6.82 15.89 5.56
N GLU A 77 -6.43 15.06 6.52
CA GLU A 77 -5.37 15.37 7.49
C GLU A 77 -4.00 15.43 6.81
N LYS A 78 -3.13 16.35 7.24
CA LYS A 78 -1.80 16.51 6.63
C LYS A 78 -0.76 15.66 7.33
N LEU A 79 -0.01 14.89 6.55
CA LEU A 79 1.24 14.28 7.03
C LEU A 79 2.26 15.36 7.38
N SER A 80 2.92 15.21 8.53
CA SER A 80 4.17 15.91 8.78
C SER A 80 5.24 15.47 7.78
N LEU A 81 6.30 16.26 7.62
CA LEU A 81 7.44 15.87 6.77
C LEU A 81 8.08 14.55 7.25
N GLU A 82 8.11 14.35 8.56
CA GLU A 82 8.66 13.14 9.18
C GLU A 82 7.76 11.92 8.93
N ASP A 83 6.45 12.04 9.14
CA ASP A 83 5.49 10.95 8.88
C ASP A 83 5.51 10.55 7.41
N ARG A 84 5.59 11.54 6.51
CA ARG A 84 5.69 11.32 5.08
C ARG A 84 6.95 10.56 4.70
N PHE A 85 8.11 10.99 5.21
CA PHE A 85 9.37 10.30 4.95
C PHE A 85 9.33 8.85 5.44
N LEU A 86 8.82 8.62 6.66
CA LEU A 86 8.70 7.28 7.21
C LEU A 86 7.71 6.40 6.42
N LEU A 87 6.58 6.97 5.99
CA LEU A 87 5.57 6.26 5.23
C LEU A 87 6.10 5.86 3.85
N ASP A 88 6.85 6.76 3.20
CA ASP A 88 7.51 6.49 1.91
C ASP A 88 8.51 5.34 2.03
N GLN A 89 9.45 5.42 2.98
CA GLN A 89 10.44 4.38 3.22
C GLN A 89 9.79 3.02 3.56
N SER A 90 8.73 3.03 4.38
CA SER A 90 7.99 1.81 4.71
C SER A 90 7.28 1.22 3.49
N LEU A 91 6.72 2.07 2.62
CA LEU A 91 6.05 1.63 1.40
C LEU A 91 7.03 1.04 0.38
N GLU A 92 8.21 1.64 0.23
CA GLU A 92 9.31 1.11 -0.58
C GLU A 92 9.78 -0.26 -0.06
N GLU A 93 9.99 -0.40 1.25
CA GLU A 93 10.40 -1.67 1.85
C GLU A 93 9.32 -2.76 1.67
N TYR A 94 8.05 -2.39 1.82
CA TYR A 94 6.93 -3.30 1.55
C TYR A 94 6.94 -3.81 0.10
N GLN A 95 7.14 -2.91 -0.87
CA GLN A 95 7.21 -3.24 -2.30
C GLN A 95 8.40 -4.15 -2.61
N MET A 96 9.57 -3.88 -2.02
CA MET A 96 10.73 -4.76 -2.14
C MET A 96 10.43 -6.20 -1.66
N TYR A 97 9.82 -6.37 -0.46
CA TYR A 97 9.46 -7.71 0.00
C TYR A 97 8.37 -8.35 -0.86
N GLN A 98 7.43 -7.56 -1.37
CA GLN A 98 6.41 -8.06 -2.30
C GLN A 98 7.07 -8.66 -3.54
N GLU A 99 7.98 -7.93 -4.19
CA GLU A 99 8.70 -8.42 -5.37
C GLU A 99 9.55 -9.67 -5.08
N LEU A 100 10.23 -9.71 -3.93
CA LEU A 100 11.02 -10.88 -3.54
C LEU A 100 10.16 -12.12 -3.33
N ILE A 101 8.95 -11.94 -2.78
CA ILE A 101 8.00 -13.04 -2.58
C ILE A 101 7.43 -13.50 -3.93
N GLU A 102 7.08 -12.58 -4.82
CA GLU A 102 6.57 -12.87 -6.16
C GLU A 102 7.62 -13.64 -6.98
N LYS A 103 8.85 -13.12 -7.08
CA LYS A 103 9.98 -13.79 -7.78
C LYS A 103 10.23 -15.22 -7.27
N LEU A 104 10.25 -15.40 -5.94
CA LEU A 104 10.41 -16.74 -5.36
C LEU A 104 9.24 -17.68 -5.67
N THR A 105 8.02 -17.14 -5.74
CA THR A 105 6.82 -17.93 -6.05
C THR A 105 6.85 -18.38 -7.50
N ASP A 106 7.22 -17.49 -8.41
CA ASP A 106 7.36 -17.79 -9.85
C ASP A 106 8.43 -18.85 -10.09
N GLU A 107 9.58 -18.75 -9.43
CA GLU A 107 10.64 -19.78 -9.50
C GLU A 107 10.14 -21.13 -9.00
N ILE A 108 9.47 -21.17 -7.84
CA ILE A 108 8.91 -22.42 -7.30
C ILE A 108 7.92 -23.04 -8.30
N GLN A 109 7.04 -22.23 -8.88
CA GLN A 109 6.05 -22.69 -9.86
C GLN A 109 6.74 -23.26 -11.10
N HIS A 110 7.78 -22.58 -11.61
CA HIS A 110 8.57 -23.06 -12.73
C HIS A 110 9.26 -24.41 -12.44
N TYR A 111 9.83 -24.57 -11.24
CA TYR A 111 10.41 -25.86 -10.83
C TYR A 111 9.37 -26.98 -10.75
N ILE A 112 8.17 -26.69 -10.23
CA ILE A 112 7.08 -27.68 -10.14
C ILE A 112 6.65 -28.13 -11.54
N GLU A 113 6.39 -27.19 -12.45
CA GLU A 113 5.97 -27.48 -13.83
C GLU A 113 7.01 -28.28 -14.62
N LYS A 114 8.30 -28.04 -14.33
CA LYS A 114 9.40 -28.75 -14.98
C LYS A 114 9.56 -30.18 -14.47
N GLU A 115 9.46 -30.41 -13.17
CA GLU A 115 9.74 -31.70 -12.54
C GLU A 115 8.49 -32.59 -12.42
N PHE A 116 7.29 -32.00 -12.48
CA PHE A 116 5.99 -32.69 -12.34
C PHE A 116 4.97 -32.16 -13.38
N PRO A 117 5.08 -32.59 -14.66
CA PRO A 117 4.19 -32.17 -15.74
C PRO A 117 2.75 -32.73 -15.62
#